data_AF-A0A388T2U2-F1
#
_entry.id   AF-A0A388T2U2-F1
#
_cell.length_a   1.000
_cell.length_b   1.000
_cell.length_c   1.000
_cell.angle_alpha   90.00
_cell.angle_beta   90.00
_cell.angle_gamma   90.00
#
_symmetry.space_group_name_H-M   'P 1'
#
loop_
_entity.id
_entity.type
_entity.pdbx_description
1 polymer ?
#
loop_
_entity_poly.entity_id
_entity_poly.type
_entity_poly.pdbx_seq_one_letter_code
_entity_poly.pdbx_strand_id
1 'polypeptide(L)'
;MFAPSVERPWRDAWPPVAQVGDGNAWLTGACWLYCRREGVAVLWVGSVAAPGATGDVYACGPCLAELDHMVRLQAHGRDGYGDHAVQSATLAVPAHVPPPRALPAGAVPAAVTGHRAGDLPRTPQHCRRGGAMTATRTCEHRQTEKRDGKTYCRDCKRQIYL
;
A
#
# COMPACT_ATOMS: atom_id res chain seq x y z
N MET A 1 -14.82 41.96 -11.74
CA MET A 1 -16.09 41.34 -11.33
C MET A 1 -15.73 40.02 -10.66
N PHE A 2 -15.72 39.99 -9.33
CA PHE A 2 -15.43 38.76 -8.58
C PHE A 2 -16.69 37.90 -8.60
N ALA A 3 -16.56 36.61 -8.92
CA ALA A 3 -17.69 35.69 -8.88
C ALA A 3 -18.30 35.73 -7.45
N PRO A 4 -19.65 35.80 -7.31
CA PRO A 4 -20.26 35.70 -6.00
C PRO A 4 -19.79 34.39 -5.35
N SER A 5 -19.47 34.44 -4.06
CA SER A 5 -19.16 33.26 -3.26
C SER A 5 -20.20 32.20 -3.56
N VAL A 6 -19.81 31.15 -4.28
CA VAL A 6 -20.63 29.95 -4.43
C VAL A 6 -20.98 29.55 -3.00
N GLU A 7 -22.28 29.55 -2.68
CA GLU A 7 -22.77 29.00 -1.43
C GLU A 7 -22.05 27.68 -1.22
N ARG A 8 -21.43 27.53 -0.05
CA ARG A 8 -20.64 26.35 0.26
C ARG A 8 -21.54 25.46 1.10
N PRO A 9 -22.45 24.65 0.52
CA PRO A 9 -23.41 23.87 1.29
C PRO A 9 -22.76 22.93 2.31
N TRP A 10 -21.48 22.55 2.10
CA TRP A 10 -20.68 21.80 3.07
C TRP A 10 -20.32 22.56 4.36
N ARG A 11 -20.47 23.89 4.38
CA ARG A 11 -20.34 24.69 5.61
C ARG A 11 -21.51 24.44 6.57
N ASP A 12 -22.68 24.09 6.02
CA ASP A 12 -23.91 23.91 6.79
C ASP A 12 -24.22 22.41 7.01
N ALA A 13 -23.91 21.55 6.03
CA ALA A 13 -24.03 20.11 6.16
C ALA A 13 -23.00 19.38 5.28
N TRP A 14 -22.13 18.59 5.90
CA TRP A 14 -21.14 17.81 5.17
C TRP A 14 -21.82 16.70 4.36
N PRO A 15 -21.58 16.61 3.03
CA PRO A 15 -22.29 15.68 2.16
C PRO A 15 -22.03 14.20 2.50
N PRO A 16 -22.95 13.29 2.14
CA PRO A 16 -22.73 11.86 2.32
C PRO A 16 -21.54 11.39 1.49
N VAL A 17 -20.78 10.43 2.03
CA VAL A 17 -19.70 9.78 1.28
C VAL A 17 -20.27 8.93 0.14
N ALA A 18 -19.58 8.94 -1.00
CA ALA A 18 -20.00 8.21 -2.20
C ALA A 18 -20.30 6.73 -1.91
N GLN A 19 -21.41 6.24 -2.45
CA GLN A 19 -21.90 4.86 -2.30
C GLN A 19 -22.06 4.19 -3.67
N VAL A 20 -21.91 2.87 -3.72
CA VAL A 20 -22.18 2.14 -4.97
C VAL A 20 -23.65 2.33 -5.36
N GLY A 21 -23.90 2.82 -6.57
CA GLY A 21 -25.26 3.11 -7.07
C GLY A 21 -25.75 4.53 -6.83
N ASP A 22 -24.91 5.43 -6.31
CA ASP A 22 -25.22 6.85 -6.11
C ASP A 22 -25.16 7.73 -7.38
N GLY A 23 -25.06 7.10 -8.56
CA GLY A 23 -24.92 7.78 -9.84
C GLY A 23 -23.48 8.15 -10.22
N ASN A 24 -22.50 7.92 -9.35
CA ASN A 24 -21.09 8.08 -9.72
C ASN A 24 -20.60 6.96 -10.64
N ALA A 25 -19.55 7.25 -11.42
CA ALA A 25 -18.95 6.32 -12.36
C ALA A 25 -18.03 5.30 -11.67
N TRP A 26 -18.63 4.37 -10.92
CA TRP A 26 -17.91 3.26 -10.31
C TRP A 26 -17.40 2.27 -11.37
N LEU A 27 -16.14 1.87 -11.26
CA LEU A 27 -15.48 0.90 -12.15
C LEU A 27 -15.18 -0.38 -11.39
N THR A 28 -15.04 -1.51 -12.08
CA THR A 28 -14.50 -2.73 -11.45
C THR A 28 -12.97 -2.68 -11.53
N GLY A 29 -12.29 -2.77 -10.38
CA GLY A 29 -10.84 -2.65 -10.35
C GLY A 29 -10.21 -3.00 -9.01
N ALA A 30 -8.98 -2.53 -8.81
CA ALA A 30 -8.24 -2.69 -7.56
C ALA A 30 -8.44 -1.45 -6.67
N CYS A 31 -8.70 -1.68 -5.38
CA CYS A 31 -8.70 -0.59 -4.38
C CYS A 31 -7.27 -0.26 -3.96
N TRP A 32 -6.83 0.97 -4.19
CA TRP A 32 -5.47 1.42 -3.90
C TRP A 32 -5.29 1.91 -2.45
N LEU A 33 -6.38 2.00 -1.69
CA LEU A 33 -6.35 2.31 -0.26
C LEU A 33 -6.08 1.04 0.58
N TYR A 34 -6.61 1.02 1.80
CA TYR A 34 -6.25 0.08 2.86
C TYR A 34 -6.49 -1.39 2.50
N CYS A 35 -7.62 -1.72 1.86
CA CYS A 35 -8.03 -3.13 1.71
C CYS A 35 -7.36 -3.88 0.56
N ARG A 36 -6.77 -3.18 -0.42
CA ARG A 36 -6.06 -3.78 -1.57
C ARG A 36 -6.81 -4.84 -2.38
N ARG A 37 -8.14 -4.95 -2.22
CA ARG A 37 -8.95 -5.94 -2.94
C ARG A 37 -9.04 -5.61 -4.43
N GLU A 38 -9.03 -6.65 -5.25
CA GLU A 38 -9.25 -6.61 -6.69
C GLU A 38 -10.68 -7.05 -7.05
N GLY A 39 -11.14 -6.71 -8.26
CA GLY A 39 -12.46 -7.10 -8.75
C GLY A 39 -13.62 -6.45 -8.00
N VAL A 40 -13.39 -5.35 -7.30
CA VAL A 40 -14.41 -4.62 -6.52
C VAL A 40 -14.81 -3.33 -7.24
N ALA A 41 -16.02 -2.84 -6.95
CA ALA A 41 -16.44 -1.50 -7.38
C ALA A 41 -15.55 -0.44 -6.72
N VAL A 42 -14.88 0.37 -7.54
CA VAL A 42 -13.98 1.44 -7.13
C VAL A 42 -14.33 2.75 -7.82
N LEU A 43 -14.14 3.86 -7.11
CA LEU A 43 -14.33 5.22 -7.60
C LEU A 43 -12.99 5.94 -7.66
N TRP A 44 -12.81 6.80 -8.66
CA TRP A 44 -11.63 7.65 -8.77
C TRP A 44 -11.59 8.67 -7.62
N VAL A 45 -10.46 8.75 -6.93
CA VAL A 45 -10.24 9.64 -5.77
C VAL A 45 -9.39 10.84 -6.15
N GLY A 46 -8.46 10.66 -7.10
CA GLY A 46 -7.54 11.68 -7.54
C GLY A 46 -6.31 11.06 -8.22
N SER A 47 -5.43 11.91 -8.73
CA SER A 47 -4.19 11.47 -9.37
C SER A 47 -3.00 11.60 -8.42
N VAL A 48 -2.03 10.69 -8.56
CA VAL A 48 -0.75 10.70 -7.85
C VAL A 48 0.39 10.78 -8.84
N ALA A 49 1.45 11.49 -8.45
CA ALA A 49 2.70 11.57 -9.21
C ALA A 49 3.84 11.04 -8.36
N ALA A 50 4.71 10.25 -8.99
CA ALA A 50 5.99 9.79 -8.49
C ALA A 50 7.08 10.11 -9.53
N PRO A 51 8.37 10.14 -9.16
CA PRO A 51 9.43 10.32 -10.14
C PRO A 51 9.30 9.34 -11.31
N GLY A 52 9.04 9.87 -12.51
CA GLY A 52 8.89 9.08 -13.74
C GLY A 52 7.53 8.43 -13.97
N ALA A 53 6.51 8.65 -13.11
CA ALA A 53 5.20 8.05 -13.29
C ALA A 53 4.05 8.91 -12.74
N THR A 54 2.91 8.90 -13.42
CA THR A 54 1.63 9.35 -12.91
C THR A 54 0.64 8.19 -12.89
N GLY A 55 -0.30 8.21 -11.96
CA GLY A 55 -1.34 7.20 -11.87
C GLY A 55 -2.59 7.76 -11.19
N ASP A 56 -3.72 7.12 -11.46
CA ASP A 56 -4.99 7.46 -10.84
C ASP A 56 -5.27 6.53 -9.66
N VAL A 57 -5.66 7.13 -8.53
CA VAL A 57 -6.00 6.42 -7.30
C VAL A 57 -7.47 6.09 -7.32
N TYR A 58 -7.78 4.81 -7.15
CA TYR A 58 -9.14 4.30 -7.07
C TYR A 58 -9.41 3.65 -5.72
N ALA A 59 -10.63 3.82 -5.18
CA ALA A 59 -11.00 3.30 -3.87
C ALA A 59 -12.40 2.68 -3.86
N CYS A 60 -12.57 1.57 -3.12
CA CYS A 60 -13.89 0.97 -2.94
C CYS A 60 -14.70 1.69 -1.86
N GLY A 61 -16.04 1.56 -1.92
CA GLY A 61 -16.97 2.24 -1.00
C GLY A 61 -16.62 2.14 0.49
N PRO A 62 -16.33 0.94 1.03
CA PRO A 62 -15.94 0.81 2.44
C PRO A 62 -14.66 1.57 2.80
N CYS A 63 -13.67 1.61 1.90
CA CYS A 63 -12.44 2.37 2.15
C CYS A 63 -12.65 3.88 2.02
N LEU A 64 -13.57 4.32 1.16
CA LEU A 64 -13.95 5.72 1.06
C LEU A 64 -14.71 6.19 2.32
N ALA A 65 -15.59 5.36 2.87
CA ALA A 65 -16.27 5.66 4.13
C ALA A 65 -15.29 5.82 5.29
N GLU A 66 -14.26 4.95 5.37
CA GLU A 66 -13.22 5.06 6.39
C GLU A 66 -12.37 6.33 6.19
N LEU A 67 -11.98 6.63 4.95
CA LEU A 67 -11.23 7.86 4.65
C LEU A 67 -12.03 9.11 5.02
N ASP A 68 -13.31 9.16 4.66
CA ASP A 68 -14.23 10.25 5.01
C ASP A 68 -14.37 10.38 6.54
N HIS A 69 -14.50 9.26 7.26
CA HIS A 69 -14.53 9.26 8.72
C HIS A 69 -13.26 9.89 9.33
N MET A 70 -12.08 9.50 8.87
CA MET A 70 -10.82 10.06 9.34
C MET A 70 -10.68 11.56 9.03
N VAL A 71 -11.10 11.99 7.83
CA VAL A 71 -11.09 13.41 7.45
C VAL A 71 -12.02 14.22 8.35
N ARG A 72 -13.21 13.71 8.69
CA ARG A 72 -14.14 14.36 9.62
C ARG A 72 -13.54 14.51 11.01
N LEU A 73 -12.92 13.45 11.55
CA LEU A 73 -12.25 13.53 12.86
C LEU A 73 -11.16 14.62 12.88
N GLN A 74 -10.36 14.72 11.82
CA GLN A 74 -9.34 15.75 11.69
C GLN A 74 -9.92 17.16 11.56
N ALA A 75 -11.01 17.33 10.81
CA ALA A 75 -11.69 18.61 10.67
C ALA A 75 -12.23 19.10 12.02
N HIS A 76 -12.96 18.23 12.74
CA HIS A 76 -13.48 18.56 14.07
C HIS A 76 -12.35 18.87 15.09
N GLY A 77 -11.21 18.17 15.02
CA GLY A 77 -10.06 18.47 15.87
C GLY A 77 -9.43 19.84 15.57
N ARG A 78 -9.44 20.27 14.30
CA ARG A 78 -8.98 21.63 13.92
C ARG A 78 -9.97 22.71 14.37
N ASP A 79 -11.26 22.46 14.26
CA ASP A 79 -12.30 23.41 14.70
C ASP A 79 -12.27 23.59 16.23
N GLY A 80 -11.97 22.54 17.00
CA GLY A 80 -11.80 22.62 18.46
C GLY A 80 -10.52 23.33 18.94
N TYR A 81 -9.49 23.42 18.10
CA TYR A 81 -8.22 24.13 18.38
C TYR A 81 -8.19 25.54 17.72
N GLY A 82 -9.21 25.88 16.94
CA GLY A 82 -9.28 27.04 16.06
C GLY A 82 -9.57 28.39 16.73
N ASP A 83 -9.44 28.53 18.06
CA ASP A 83 -9.41 29.85 18.72
C ASP A 83 -7.99 30.46 18.73
N HIS A 84 -6.94 29.66 18.53
CA HIS A 84 -5.57 30.19 18.44
C HIS A 84 -4.94 29.84 17.08
N ALA A 85 -4.98 30.84 16.19
CA ALA A 85 -4.11 31.06 15.03
C ALA A 85 -3.72 29.81 14.19
N VAL A 86 -4.42 29.64 13.07
CA VAL A 86 -4.03 28.72 11.99
C VAL A 86 -2.70 29.14 11.38
N GLN A 87 -1.60 28.53 11.83
CA GLN A 87 -0.41 28.37 11.00
C GLN A 87 -0.60 27.11 10.17
N SER A 88 -0.85 27.29 8.86
CA SER A 88 -0.85 26.20 7.91
C SER A 88 0.55 25.61 7.82
N ALA A 89 0.80 24.51 8.54
CA ALA A 89 2.01 23.74 8.37
C ALA A 89 1.91 22.92 7.07
N THR A 90 2.58 23.37 6.02
CA THR A 90 2.85 22.56 4.83
C THR A 90 3.85 21.48 5.22
N LEU A 91 3.39 20.25 5.45
CA LEU A 91 4.27 19.11 5.62
C LEU A 91 4.78 18.66 4.24
N ALA A 92 5.89 19.26 3.78
CA ALA A 92 6.65 18.67 2.69
C ALA A 92 7.39 17.45 3.26
N VAL A 93 6.84 16.24 3.06
CA VAL A 93 7.59 15.00 3.34
C VAL A 93 8.65 14.88 2.25
N PRO A 94 9.95 15.02 2.55
CA PRO A 94 10.96 14.83 1.54
C PRO A 94 10.91 13.37 1.08
N ALA A 95 10.89 13.17 -0.24
CA ALA A 95 11.10 11.84 -0.81
C ALA A 95 12.41 11.28 -0.22
N HIS A 96 12.38 10.03 0.24
CA HIS A 96 13.58 9.34 0.69
C HIS A 96 14.66 9.48 -0.40
N VAL A 97 15.77 10.13 -0.06
CA VAL A 97 17.00 10.15 -0.86
C VAL A 97 17.89 9.08 -0.25
N PRO A 98 18.12 7.93 -0.93
CA PRO A 98 19.07 6.96 -0.42
C PRO A 98 20.46 7.61 -0.35
N PRO A 99 21.22 7.42 0.75
CA PRO A 99 22.57 7.94 0.83
C PRO A 99 23.41 7.38 -0.33
N PRO A 100 24.32 8.17 -0.93
CA PRO A 100 25.22 7.67 -1.95
C PRO A 100 25.99 6.48 -1.36
N ARG A 101 25.82 5.31 -1.96
CA ARG A 101 26.63 4.14 -1.60
C ARG A 101 28.09 4.54 -1.81
N ALA A 102 28.86 4.61 -0.72
CA ALA A 102 30.31 4.70 -0.83
C ALA A 102 30.78 3.46 -1.61
N LEU A 103 31.26 3.66 -2.82
CA LEU A 103 31.98 2.62 -3.54
C LEU A 103 33.20 2.26 -2.67
N PRO A 104 33.46 0.98 -2.38
CA PRO A 104 34.66 0.59 -1.67
C PRO A 104 35.88 1.05 -2.48
N ALA A 105 36.68 1.93 -1.87
CA ALA A 105 38.00 2.24 -2.37
C ALA A 105 38.87 0.99 -2.25
N GLY A 106 39.37 0.50 -3.39
CA GLY A 106 40.43 -0.51 -3.43
C GLY A 106 39.96 -1.93 -3.74
N ALA A 107 39.56 -2.17 -4.98
CA ALA A 107 39.84 -3.46 -5.61
C ALA A 107 40.99 -3.23 -6.59
N VAL A 108 42.19 -3.61 -6.16
CA VAL A 108 43.37 -3.72 -7.02
C VAL A 108 43.03 -4.73 -8.12
N PRO A 109 43.19 -4.43 -9.42
CA PRO A 109 42.96 -5.44 -10.44
C PRO A 109 44.09 -6.48 -10.36
N ALA A 110 43.76 -7.67 -9.84
CA ALA A 110 44.62 -8.83 -10.00
C ALA A 110 44.68 -9.16 -11.49
N ALA A 111 45.90 -9.22 -12.01
CA ALA A 111 46.20 -9.54 -13.40
C ALA A 111 45.55 -10.87 -13.80
N VAL A 112 44.68 -10.80 -14.82
CA VAL A 112 44.20 -11.98 -15.55
C VAL A 112 45.32 -12.43 -16.48
N THR A 113 46.08 -13.45 -16.07
CA THR A 113 46.88 -14.28 -16.96
C THR A 113 45.96 -15.29 -17.65
N GLY A 114 45.95 -15.25 -18.98
CA GLY A 114 45.07 -16.08 -19.81
C GLY A 114 45.50 -17.55 -19.89
N HIS A 115 44.51 -18.42 -20.07
CA HIS A 115 44.71 -19.76 -20.61
C HIS A 115 43.69 -20.01 -21.74
N ARG A 116 44.21 -20.52 -22.87
CA ARG A 116 43.48 -20.87 -24.09
C ARG A 116 42.77 -22.23 -23.95
N ALA A 117 41.60 -22.27 -24.57
CA ALA A 117 40.86 -23.36 -25.24
C ALA A 117 41.25 -24.83 -25.02
N GLY A 118 40.24 -25.65 -24.72
CA GLY A 118 40.22 -27.09 -25.01
C GLY A 118 39.07 -27.85 -24.37
N ASP A 119 38.20 -28.41 -25.21
CA ASP A 119 37.41 -29.64 -25.01
C ASP A 119 36.06 -29.63 -24.24
N LEU A 120 34.98 -29.67 -25.03
CA LEU A 120 33.79 -30.52 -24.82
C LEU A 120 34.21 -32.00 -24.94
N PRO A 121 33.54 -32.99 -24.30
CA PRO A 121 32.12 -33.22 -24.52
C PRO A 121 31.32 -33.90 -23.39
N ARG A 122 30.04 -34.15 -23.71
CA ARG A 122 29.15 -35.22 -23.24
C ARG A 122 28.26 -34.95 -22.02
N THR A 123 26.98 -34.74 -22.36
CA THR A 123 25.83 -35.23 -21.59
C THR A 123 25.87 -36.76 -21.47
N PRO A 124 25.23 -37.33 -20.44
CA PRO A 124 23.88 -37.86 -20.67
C PRO A 124 22.87 -37.61 -19.53
N GLN A 125 21.65 -37.32 -19.98
CA GLN A 125 20.33 -37.72 -19.46
C GLN A 125 20.25 -38.39 -18.08
N HIS A 126 19.39 -37.85 -17.22
CA HIS A 126 18.44 -38.68 -16.47
C HIS A 126 17.11 -37.95 -16.24
N CYS A 127 16.03 -38.69 -16.44
CA CYS A 127 14.64 -38.26 -16.41
C CYS A 127 14.00 -38.42 -15.02
N ARG A 128 12.87 -37.71 -14.86
CA ARG A 128 11.61 -38.08 -14.16
C ARG A 128 11.35 -37.61 -12.72
N ARG A 129 10.05 -37.29 -12.58
CA ARG A 129 9.13 -37.29 -11.42
C ARG A 129 9.24 -36.05 -10.53
N GLY A 130 8.18 -35.32 -10.21
CA GLY A 130 6.77 -35.67 -10.10
C GLY A 130 6.32 -35.09 -8.76
N GLY A 131 5.31 -34.22 -8.77
CA GLY A 131 4.94 -33.42 -7.60
C GLY A 131 4.50 -34.23 -6.38
N ALA A 132 4.77 -33.67 -5.20
CA ALA A 132 3.91 -33.75 -4.02
C ALA A 132 4.20 -32.52 -3.16
N MET A 133 3.18 -31.68 -2.98
CA MET A 133 3.24 -30.43 -2.25
C MET A 133 3.38 -30.69 -0.75
N THR A 134 4.49 -30.26 -0.15
CA THR A 134 4.51 -29.86 1.27
C THR A 134 4.76 -28.37 1.30
N ALA A 135 3.74 -27.60 0.94
CA ALA A 135 3.73 -26.18 1.19
C ALA A 135 3.67 -25.99 2.71
N THR A 136 4.79 -25.61 3.30
CA THR A 136 4.82 -24.94 4.60
C THR A 136 3.96 -23.69 4.46
N ARG A 137 2.67 -23.77 4.80
CA ARG A 137 1.78 -22.60 4.72
C ARG A 137 2.28 -21.60 5.75
N THR A 138 2.87 -20.50 5.30
CA THR A 138 3.05 -19.29 6.11
C THR A 138 1.66 -18.84 6.55
N CYS A 139 1.34 -19.07 7.82
CA CYS A 139 0.10 -18.61 8.42
C CYS A 139 0.32 -17.20 8.96
N GLU A 140 -0.43 -16.23 8.47
CA GLU A 140 -0.32 -14.81 8.88
C GLU A 140 -0.93 -14.53 10.27
N HIS A 141 -1.43 -15.55 10.97
CA HIS A 141 -1.92 -15.46 12.34
C HIS A 141 -3.00 -14.38 12.58
N ARG A 142 -3.77 -14.03 11.55
CA ARG A 142 -4.75 -12.94 11.60
C ARG A 142 -6.01 -13.26 12.41
N GLN A 143 -6.40 -14.53 12.46
CA GLN A 143 -7.54 -14.99 13.25
C GLN A 143 -7.05 -15.66 14.54
N THR A 144 -7.30 -15.01 15.68
CA THR A 144 -6.88 -15.49 17.00
C THR A 144 -8.07 -15.83 17.89
N GLU A 145 -7.89 -16.82 18.76
CA GLU A 145 -8.83 -17.21 19.80
C GLU A 145 -8.11 -17.31 21.15
N LYS A 146 -8.78 -16.94 22.25
CA LYS A 146 -8.24 -17.09 23.60
C LYS A 146 -8.71 -18.41 24.20
N ARG A 147 -7.77 -19.21 24.68
CA ARG A 147 -8.02 -20.47 25.40
C ARG A 147 -7.07 -20.58 26.59
N ASP A 148 -7.61 -20.81 27.79
CA ASP A 148 -6.83 -20.96 29.02
C ASP A 148 -5.83 -19.81 29.28
N GLY A 149 -6.25 -18.57 28.97
CA GLY A 149 -5.43 -17.37 29.11
C GLY A 149 -4.34 -17.18 28.05
N LYS A 150 -4.19 -18.11 27.10
CA LYS A 150 -3.22 -18.08 26.00
C LYS A 150 -3.92 -17.78 24.67
N THR A 151 -3.23 -17.08 23.77
CA THR A 151 -3.74 -16.73 22.44
C THR A 151 -3.30 -17.78 21.43
N TYR A 152 -4.23 -18.35 20.68
CA TYR A 152 -3.98 -19.33 19.62
C TYR A 152 -4.48 -18.83 18.28
N CYS A 153 -3.82 -19.23 17.19
CA CYS A 153 -4.33 -19.01 15.85
C CYS A 153 -5.43 -20.03 15.53
N ARG A 154 -6.58 -19.58 15.03
CA ARG A 154 -7.69 -20.45 14.67
C ARG A 154 -7.35 -21.39 13.50
N ASP A 155 -6.52 -20.91 12.58
CA ASP A 155 -6.20 -21.59 11.31
C ASP A 155 -5.11 -22.65 11.47
N CYS A 156 -3.98 -22.30 12.09
CA CYS A 156 -2.85 -23.22 12.25
C CYS A 156 -2.73 -23.84 13.65
N LYS A 157 -3.64 -23.50 14.57
CA LYS A 157 -3.70 -24.01 15.96
C LYS A 157 -2.44 -23.74 16.81
N ARG A 158 -1.54 -22.89 16.32
CA ARG A 158 -0.30 -22.53 17.03
C ARG A 158 -0.55 -21.41 18.04
N GLN A 159 0.09 -21.50 19.20
CA GLN A 159 0.07 -20.43 20.19
C GLN A 159 0.86 -19.23 19.69
N ILE A 160 0.27 -18.03 19.82
CA ILE A 160 0.91 -16.76 19.49
C ILE A 160 1.25 -16.06 20.81
N TYR A 161 2.52 -15.73 20.96
CA TYR A 161 2.99 -14.87 22.04
C TYR A 161 2.89 -13.44 21.53
N LEU A 162 1.91 -12.71 22.04
CA LEU A 162 1.80 -11.26 21.87
C LEU A 162 2.61 -10.56 22.96
#